data_AF-A0A9E3TJC1-F1
#
_entry.id   AF-A0A9E3TJC1-F1
#
_cell.length_a   1.000
_cell.length_b   1.000
_cell.length_c   1.000
_cell.angle_alpha   90.00
_cell.angle_beta   90.00
_cell.angle_gamma   90.00
#
_symmetry.space_group_name_H-M   'P 1'
#
loop_
_entity.id
_entity.type
_entity.pdbx_description
1 polymer ?
#
loop_
_entity_poly.entity_id
_entity_poly.type
_entity_poly.pdbx_seq_one_letter_code
_entity_poly.pdbx_strand_id
1 'polypeptide(L)'
;MRRSALVLAVGLIALPVLAQESPSYKLKESVFNAGGHPKDGVVLASASFRVTLDSAGEGVVAVGVVSVSFHMDGSFMGGYPPPGEVYDFLFSDKTTMAWDSEKSTGTYNVYRDLMSNLSGGGFGTCFAQGLTQPAGSDPNTPPVNNGWFYLVTAENRLREEGTNGFRSSGAERGNPAPCP
;
A
#
# COMPACT_ATOMS: atom_id res chain seq x y z
N MET A 1 58.42 -56.36 -35.30
CA MET A 1 58.57 -55.11 -34.52
C MET A 1 57.20 -54.73 -33.97
N ARG A 2 56.95 -55.04 -32.69
CA ARG A 2 55.66 -54.81 -32.00
C ARG A 2 55.59 -53.36 -31.51
N ARG A 3 54.59 -52.60 -31.95
CA ARG A 3 54.29 -51.26 -31.42
C ARG A 3 53.18 -51.38 -30.39
N SER A 4 53.55 -51.12 -29.14
CA SER A 4 52.67 -51.08 -27.97
C SER A 4 51.72 -49.88 -28.06
N ALA A 5 50.41 -50.13 -27.99
CA ALA A 5 49.41 -49.08 -27.77
C ALA A 5 49.19 -48.94 -26.26
N LEU A 6 49.56 -47.78 -25.72
CA LEU A 6 49.41 -47.42 -24.32
C LEU A 6 48.01 -46.81 -24.13
N VAL A 7 47.15 -47.49 -23.37
CA VAL A 7 45.81 -47.01 -23.01
C VAL A 7 45.96 -46.00 -21.88
N LEU A 8 45.61 -44.74 -22.14
CA LEU A 8 45.59 -43.66 -21.14
C LEU A 8 44.22 -43.69 -20.43
N ALA A 9 44.19 -44.16 -19.18
CA ALA A 9 43.01 -44.08 -18.33
C ALA A 9 42.88 -42.66 -17.74
N VAL A 10 41.83 -41.94 -18.11
CA VAL A 10 41.47 -40.65 -17.52
C VAL A 10 40.69 -40.90 -16.22
N GLY A 11 41.32 -40.64 -15.09
CA GLY A 11 40.70 -40.71 -13.77
C GLY A 11 39.83 -39.46 -13.50
N LEU A 12 38.53 -39.66 -13.35
CA LEU A 12 37.59 -38.68 -12.80
C LEU A 12 37.81 -38.57 -11.29
N ILE A 13 38.48 -37.50 -10.85
CA ILE A 13 38.53 -37.12 -9.43
C ILE A 13 37.35 -36.19 -9.15
N ALA A 14 36.30 -36.72 -8.52
CA ALA A 14 35.22 -35.91 -7.97
C ALA A 14 35.73 -35.21 -6.70
N LEU A 15 35.88 -33.88 -6.75
CA LEU A 15 36.12 -33.06 -5.58
C LEU A 15 34.79 -32.82 -4.85
N PRO A 16 34.68 -33.06 -3.53
CA PRO A 16 33.51 -32.64 -2.78
C PRO A 16 33.50 -31.11 -2.69
N VAL A 17 32.46 -30.49 -3.25
CA VAL A 17 32.12 -29.09 -2.99
C VAL A 17 31.70 -29.00 -1.52
N LEU A 18 32.59 -28.51 -0.67
CA LEU A 18 32.26 -28.13 0.70
C LEU A 18 31.46 -26.82 0.61
N ALA A 19 30.15 -26.90 0.79
CA ALA A 19 29.32 -25.74 1.05
C ALA A 19 29.76 -25.11 2.38
N GLN A 20 30.10 -23.83 2.34
CA GLN A 20 30.50 -23.04 3.51
C GLN A 20 29.27 -22.76 4.38
N GLU A 21 29.09 -23.51 5.47
CA GLU A 21 28.11 -23.18 6.51
C GLU A 21 28.72 -22.15 7.47
N SER A 22 28.06 -21.00 7.66
CA SER A 22 28.48 -20.00 8.64
C SER A 22 27.84 -20.31 10.02
N PRO A 23 28.58 -20.23 11.15
CA PRO A 23 28.06 -20.66 12.45
C PRO A 23 27.13 -19.66 13.15
N SER A 24 26.72 -18.54 12.53
CA SER A 24 26.18 -17.40 13.29
C SER A 24 24.95 -16.71 12.71
N TYR A 25 23.94 -17.44 12.25
CA TYR A 25 22.56 -16.94 12.27
C TYR A 25 21.61 -18.10 12.57
N LYS A 26 21.15 -18.18 13.82
CA LYS A 26 19.96 -18.99 14.14
C LYS A 26 18.74 -18.16 13.75
N LEU A 27 18.17 -18.43 12.58
CA LEU A 27 16.80 -18.04 12.29
C LEU A 27 15.91 -18.80 13.27
N LYS A 28 15.34 -18.08 14.23
CA LYS A 28 14.33 -18.62 15.13
C LYS A 28 12.99 -18.49 14.42
N GLU A 29 12.67 -19.50 13.62
CA GLU A 29 11.35 -19.63 13.02
C GLU A 29 10.35 -20.00 14.14
N SER A 30 9.49 -19.05 14.52
CA SER A 30 8.29 -19.38 15.29
C SER A 30 7.18 -19.69 14.31
N VAL A 31 6.96 -20.98 14.03
CA VAL A 31 5.73 -21.42 13.38
C VAL A 31 4.60 -21.18 14.38
N PHE A 32 3.74 -20.18 14.11
CA PHE A 32 2.44 -20.11 14.76
C PHE A 32 1.68 -21.34 14.31
N ASN A 33 1.52 -22.30 15.20
CA ASN A 33 0.83 -23.55 14.92
C ASN A 33 -0.61 -23.20 14.53
N ALA A 34 -0.94 -23.33 13.25
CA ALA A 34 -2.19 -22.90 12.63
C ALA A 34 -3.37 -23.82 12.99
N GLY A 35 -3.63 -24.05 14.28
CA GLY A 35 -4.76 -24.89 14.70
C GLY A 35 -4.74 -25.31 16.17
N GLY A 36 -4.32 -24.42 17.08
CA GLY A 36 -4.42 -24.68 18.51
C GLY A 36 -5.13 -23.55 19.24
N HIS A 37 -6.13 -23.89 20.05
CA HIS A 37 -6.79 -22.96 20.98
C HIS A 37 -5.71 -22.23 21.79
N PRO A 38 -5.56 -20.90 21.66
CA PRO A 38 -4.60 -20.17 22.48
C PRO A 38 -4.98 -20.37 23.94
N LYS A 39 -4.00 -20.81 24.74
CA LYS A 39 -4.20 -21.14 26.16
C LYS A 39 -4.69 -19.94 26.99
N ASP A 40 -4.59 -18.74 26.42
CA ASP A 40 -5.05 -17.45 26.95
C ASP A 40 -5.99 -16.70 25.97
N GLY A 41 -6.75 -17.41 25.14
CA GLY A 41 -7.71 -16.82 24.21
C GLY A 41 -8.81 -16.04 24.92
N VAL A 42 -9.18 -14.87 24.39
CA VAL A 42 -10.29 -14.07 24.92
C VAL A 42 -11.61 -14.78 24.61
N VAL A 43 -12.28 -15.29 25.63
CA VAL A 43 -13.63 -15.87 25.52
C VAL A 43 -14.63 -14.81 25.98
N LEU A 44 -15.42 -14.29 25.04
CA LEU A 44 -16.60 -13.49 25.37
C LEU A 44 -17.76 -14.46 25.64
N ALA A 45 -18.21 -14.50 26.90
CA ALA A 45 -19.29 -15.37 27.34
C ALA A 45 -20.42 -14.56 27.99
N SER A 46 -21.65 -14.95 27.66
CA SER A 46 -22.91 -14.52 28.28
C SER A 46 -23.67 -15.77 28.74
N ALA A 47 -24.70 -15.61 29.58
CA ALA A 47 -25.58 -16.70 29.98
C ALA A 47 -26.29 -17.40 28.80
N SER A 48 -26.25 -16.83 27.59
CA SER A 48 -26.96 -17.35 26.41
C SER A 48 -26.09 -17.63 25.19
N PHE A 49 -24.78 -17.32 25.21
CA PHE A 49 -23.87 -17.72 24.14
C PHE A 49 -22.40 -17.70 24.58
N ARG A 50 -21.58 -18.45 23.85
CA ARG A 50 -20.12 -18.49 23.99
C ARG A 50 -19.50 -18.35 22.60
N VAL A 51 -18.66 -17.33 22.42
CA VAL A 51 -17.85 -17.16 21.20
C VAL A 51 -16.39 -17.40 21.56
N THR A 52 -15.75 -18.31 20.82
CA THR A 52 -14.32 -18.62 20.94
C THR A 52 -13.66 -18.40 19.58
N LEU A 53 -12.66 -17.51 19.52
CA LEU A 53 -11.81 -17.33 18.35
C LEU A 53 -10.72 -18.40 18.36
N ASP A 54 -10.78 -19.36 17.44
CA ASP A 54 -9.90 -20.55 17.42
C ASP A 54 -8.72 -20.46 16.44
N SER A 55 -8.56 -19.33 15.73
CA SER A 55 -7.39 -19.15 14.87
C SER A 55 -7.14 -17.68 14.58
N ALA A 56 -5.93 -17.22 14.90
CA ALA A 56 -5.37 -15.99 14.34
C ALA A 56 -4.44 -16.43 13.19
N GLY A 57 -4.92 -16.37 11.94
CA GLY A 57 -4.10 -16.73 10.80
C GLY A 57 -4.82 -17.05 9.49
N GLU A 58 -6.13 -17.29 9.50
CA GLU A 58 -6.90 -17.51 8.28
C GLU A 58 -7.76 -16.28 8.02
N GLY A 59 -7.50 -15.59 6.90
CA GLY A 59 -8.33 -14.47 6.47
C GLY A 59 -9.75 -14.99 6.25
N VAL A 60 -10.66 -14.63 7.15
CA VAL A 60 -12.08 -15.00 7.05
C VAL A 60 -12.67 -14.28 5.84
N VAL A 61 -12.65 -14.95 4.68
CA VAL A 61 -13.43 -14.54 3.51
C VAL A 61 -14.83 -15.13 3.69
N ALA A 62 -15.68 -14.33 4.31
CA ALA A 62 -17.12 -14.51 4.53
C ALA A 62 -17.56 -15.53 5.59
N VAL A 63 -18.27 -15.04 6.62
CA VAL A 63 -19.31 -15.81 7.33
C VAL A 63 -20.51 -14.90 7.57
N GLY A 64 -21.52 -15.01 6.72
CA GLY A 64 -22.85 -14.47 7.00
C GLY A 64 -23.61 -15.45 7.89
N VAL A 65 -23.63 -15.21 9.21
CA VAL A 65 -24.63 -15.83 10.09
C VAL A 65 -25.65 -14.75 10.44
N VAL A 66 -26.82 -14.79 9.80
CA VAL A 66 -27.93 -13.89 10.09
C VAL A 66 -28.89 -14.55 11.08
N SER A 67 -29.20 -13.86 12.17
CA SER A 67 -30.32 -14.14 13.07
C SER A 67 -30.96 -12.82 13.49
N VAL A 68 -32.27 -12.85 13.71
CA VAL A 68 -33.13 -11.68 14.01
C VAL A 68 -32.84 -10.99 15.36
N SER A 69 -31.80 -11.39 16.10
CA SER A 69 -31.51 -10.85 17.44
C SER A 69 -30.04 -10.59 17.73
N PHE A 70 -29.16 -10.71 16.74
CA PHE A 70 -27.77 -10.27 16.87
C PHE A 70 -27.22 -9.89 15.51
N HIS A 71 -26.82 -8.62 15.35
CA HIS A 71 -25.90 -8.21 14.31
C HIS A 71 -24.49 -8.36 14.89
N MET A 72 -23.78 -9.40 14.47
CA MET A 72 -22.33 -9.40 14.57
C MET A 72 -21.82 -8.91 13.22
N ASP A 73 -21.46 -7.63 13.14
CA ASP A 73 -20.63 -7.11 12.04
C ASP A 73 -19.20 -7.63 12.24
N GLY A 74 -19.05 -8.95 12.11
CA GLY A 74 -17.79 -9.68 12.19
C GLY A 74 -17.02 -9.60 10.89
N SER A 75 -16.88 -8.40 10.33
CA SER A 75 -15.89 -8.16 9.30
C SER A 75 -14.74 -7.41 9.95
N PHE A 76 -13.51 -7.86 9.71
CA PHE A 76 -12.42 -6.90 9.56
C PHE A 76 -12.82 -6.00 8.39
N MET A 77 -13.71 -5.03 8.62
CA MET A 77 -13.80 -3.86 7.76
C MET A 77 -12.36 -3.38 7.75
N GLY A 78 -11.64 -3.64 6.65
CA GLY A 78 -10.34 -3.05 6.47
C GLY A 78 -10.59 -1.58 6.72
N GLY A 79 -10.05 -1.06 7.82
CA GLY A 79 -10.18 0.36 8.10
C GLY A 79 -9.83 1.04 6.79
N TYR A 80 -10.70 1.92 6.30
CA TYR A 80 -10.30 2.84 5.26
C TYR A 80 -9.65 3.98 6.05
N PRO A 81 -8.35 3.90 6.39
CA PRO A 81 -7.74 5.03 7.07
C PRO A 81 -7.94 6.27 6.18
N PRO A 82 -8.07 7.45 6.79
CA PRO A 82 -8.03 8.69 6.03
C PRO A 82 -6.80 8.69 5.13
N PRO A 83 -6.93 9.06 3.84
CA PRO A 83 -5.80 9.03 2.94
C PRO A 83 -4.66 9.92 3.42
N GLY A 84 -3.44 9.42 3.26
CA GLY A 84 -2.23 10.20 3.51
C GLY A 84 -1.91 11.22 2.41
N GLU A 85 -0.75 11.85 2.55
CA GLU A 85 -0.16 12.68 1.51
C GLU A 85 0.28 11.82 0.33
N VAL A 86 0.07 12.31 -0.88
CA VAL A 86 0.51 11.69 -2.13
C VAL A 86 1.93 12.18 -2.43
N TYR A 87 2.85 11.25 -2.66
CA TYR A 87 4.27 11.55 -2.87
C TYR A 87 4.71 11.40 -4.34
N ASP A 88 5.92 11.89 -4.62
CA ASP A 88 6.63 11.71 -5.89
C ASP A 88 5.84 12.15 -7.14
N PHE A 89 5.07 13.23 -7.00
CA PHE A 89 4.42 13.88 -8.14
C PHE A 89 5.44 14.40 -9.14
N LEU A 90 5.30 13.98 -10.40
CA LEU A 90 6.18 14.36 -11.50
C LEU A 90 5.43 14.38 -12.84
N PHE A 91 6.04 15.03 -13.82
CA PHE A 91 5.61 14.96 -15.21
C PHE A 91 6.45 13.91 -15.96
N SER A 92 5.80 12.88 -16.52
CA SER A 92 6.48 11.87 -17.35
C SER A 92 6.72 12.37 -18.78
N ASP A 93 5.90 13.31 -19.23
CA ASP A 93 6.08 14.06 -20.48
C ASP A 93 5.50 15.48 -20.33
N LYS A 94 5.34 16.23 -21.43
CA LYS A 94 4.87 17.63 -21.38
C LYS A 94 3.44 17.81 -20.86
N THR A 95 2.64 16.74 -20.82
CA THR A 95 1.21 16.78 -20.53
C THR A 95 0.78 15.73 -19.52
N THR A 96 1.56 14.66 -19.33
CA THR A 96 1.21 13.54 -18.47
C THR A 96 1.87 13.68 -17.10
N MET A 97 1.04 13.62 -16.07
CA MET A 97 1.42 13.61 -14.66
C MET A 97 1.38 12.18 -14.13
N ALA A 98 2.31 11.86 -13.24
CA ALA A 98 2.35 10.60 -12.50
C ALA A 98 2.75 10.87 -11.05
N TRP A 99 2.32 10.00 -10.15
CA TRP A 99 2.65 10.07 -8.72
C TRP A 99 2.62 8.66 -8.11
N ASP A 100 3.02 8.54 -6.85
CA ASP A 100 3.01 7.27 -6.15
C ASP A 100 1.59 6.86 -5.72
N SER A 101 1.34 5.54 -5.76
CA SER A 101 0.07 5.01 -5.29
C SER A 101 -0.08 5.16 -3.78
N GLU A 102 -1.25 5.62 -3.31
CA GLU A 102 -1.56 5.76 -1.89
C GLU A 102 -2.35 4.52 -1.45
N LYS A 103 -2.07 4.00 -0.26
CA LYS A 103 -2.52 2.66 0.21
C LYS A 103 -4.02 2.57 0.53
N SER A 104 -4.61 3.71 0.82
CA SER A 104 -5.95 3.97 1.34
C SER A 104 -6.88 4.57 0.27
N THR A 105 -6.30 4.97 -0.87
CA THR A 105 -6.99 5.53 -2.03
C THR A 105 -8.05 4.58 -2.61
N GLY A 106 -9.22 5.15 -2.91
CA GLY A 106 -10.14 4.69 -3.95
C GLY A 106 -9.97 5.48 -5.25
N THR A 107 -9.82 6.81 -5.15
CA THR A 107 -9.60 7.72 -6.28
C THR A 107 -8.64 8.85 -5.93
N TYR A 108 -8.21 9.62 -6.92
CA TYR A 108 -7.40 10.83 -6.77
C TYR A 108 -8.12 12.06 -7.31
N ASN A 109 -7.85 13.19 -6.66
CA ASN A 109 -8.24 14.51 -7.13
C ASN A 109 -6.98 15.33 -7.44
N VAL A 110 -7.04 16.12 -8.50
CA VAL A 110 -5.95 17.00 -8.94
C VAL A 110 -6.47 18.42 -8.89
N TYR A 111 -5.75 19.25 -8.14
CA TYR A 111 -5.95 20.69 -8.09
C TYR A 111 -4.91 21.36 -8.97
N ARG A 112 -5.32 22.43 -9.65
CA ARG A 112 -4.46 23.25 -10.50
C ARG A 112 -4.79 24.71 -10.32
N ASP A 113 -3.77 25.55 -10.31
CA ASP A 113 -3.93 27.01 -10.44
C ASP A 113 -2.61 27.67 -10.87
N LEU A 114 -2.66 28.96 -11.18
CA LEU A 114 -1.49 29.74 -11.57
C LEU A 114 -0.49 29.83 -10.41
N MET A 115 0.80 29.73 -10.72
CA MET A 115 1.87 29.94 -9.74
C MET A 115 1.77 31.29 -9.01
N SER A 116 1.21 32.32 -9.65
CA SER A 116 0.94 33.61 -9.00
C SER A 116 0.02 33.48 -7.77
N ASN A 117 -0.91 32.53 -7.80
CA ASN A 117 -1.92 32.32 -6.76
C ASN A 117 -1.38 31.50 -5.58
N LEU A 118 -0.23 30.83 -5.74
CA LEU A 118 0.42 30.08 -4.67
C LEU A 118 0.78 30.96 -3.46
N SER A 119 1.14 32.23 -3.73
CA SER A 119 1.46 33.22 -2.69
C SER A 119 0.25 33.58 -1.80
N GLY A 120 -0.98 33.38 -2.29
CA GLY A 120 -2.22 33.60 -1.54
C GLY A 120 -2.51 32.50 -0.51
N GLY A 121 -1.68 31.45 -0.44
CA GLY A 121 -1.89 30.33 0.48
C GLY A 121 -2.97 29.34 0.05
N GLY A 122 -3.47 29.47 -1.18
CA GLY A 122 -4.41 28.53 -1.79
C GLY A 122 -3.71 27.26 -2.30
N PHE A 123 -4.49 26.19 -2.40
CA PHE A 123 -4.05 24.88 -2.91
C PHE A 123 -4.54 24.60 -4.33
N GLY A 124 -5.05 25.64 -4.98
CA GLY A 124 -5.56 25.62 -6.34
C GLY A 124 -7.05 25.31 -6.41
N THR A 125 -7.53 25.12 -7.63
CA THR A 125 -8.94 24.80 -7.92
C THR A 125 -9.05 23.38 -8.45
N CYS A 126 -10.17 22.71 -8.20
CA CYS A 126 -10.41 21.36 -8.71
C CYS A 126 -10.26 21.33 -10.24
N PHE A 127 -9.27 20.58 -10.72
CA PHE A 127 -8.95 20.44 -12.14
C PHE A 127 -9.42 19.10 -12.69
N ALA A 128 -9.16 18.02 -11.96
CA ALA A 128 -9.65 16.69 -12.26
C ALA A 128 -10.02 15.98 -10.95
N GLN A 129 -11.00 15.09 -11.02
CA GLN A 129 -11.49 14.35 -9.85
C GLN A 129 -11.82 12.91 -10.21
N GLY A 130 -11.86 12.04 -9.20
CA GLY A 130 -12.28 10.65 -9.37
C GLY A 130 -11.32 9.80 -10.21
N LEU A 131 -10.04 10.18 -10.32
CA LEU A 131 -9.06 9.44 -11.10
C LEU A 131 -8.73 8.12 -10.39
N THR A 132 -8.94 6.99 -11.06
CA THR A 132 -8.69 5.66 -10.47
C THR A 132 -7.25 5.20 -10.61
N GLN A 133 -6.45 5.92 -11.38
CA GLN A 133 -5.04 5.64 -11.63
C GLN A 133 -4.19 6.74 -11.01
N PRO A 134 -2.95 6.45 -10.57
CA PRO A 134 -2.04 7.43 -10.01
C PRO A 134 -1.37 8.27 -11.12
N ALA A 135 -2.18 8.74 -12.06
CA ALA A 135 -1.76 9.48 -13.23
C ALA A 135 -2.92 10.36 -13.74
N GLY A 136 -2.56 11.46 -14.39
CA GLY A 136 -3.49 12.39 -15.02
C GLY A 136 -2.86 13.08 -16.21
N SER A 137 -3.65 13.88 -16.94
CA SER A 137 -3.14 14.64 -18.08
C SER A 137 -3.68 16.07 -18.11
N ASP A 138 -2.82 17.03 -18.45
CA ASP A 138 -3.19 18.39 -18.77
C ASP A 138 -2.58 18.82 -20.11
N PRO A 139 -3.37 18.89 -21.20
CA PRO A 139 -2.86 19.33 -22.49
C PRO A 139 -2.73 20.87 -22.59
N ASN A 140 -3.19 21.62 -21.58
CA ASN A 140 -3.24 23.06 -21.66
C ASN A 140 -1.88 23.69 -21.36
N THR A 141 -1.46 24.61 -22.22
CA THR A 141 -0.27 25.43 -21.97
C THR A 141 -0.64 26.57 -21.00
N PRO A 142 0.18 26.86 -19.97
CA PRO A 142 -0.06 28.03 -19.13
C PRO A 142 0.00 29.33 -19.95
N PRO A 143 -0.67 30.39 -19.49
CA PRO A 143 -0.54 31.71 -20.10
C PRO A 143 0.92 32.14 -20.24
N VAL A 144 1.22 32.97 -21.24
CA VAL A 144 2.59 33.47 -21.48
C VAL A 144 3.14 34.11 -20.20
N ASN A 145 4.42 33.83 -19.90
CA ASN A 145 5.13 34.26 -18.69
C ASN A 145 4.52 33.79 -17.36
N ASN A 146 3.67 32.75 -17.38
CA ASN A 146 3.13 32.12 -16.20
C ASN A 146 3.45 30.62 -16.18
N GLY A 147 3.24 30.00 -15.02
CA GLY A 147 3.28 28.56 -14.84
C GLY A 147 2.04 28.09 -14.06
N TRP A 148 1.74 26.80 -14.20
CA TRP A 148 0.78 26.13 -13.33
C TRP A 148 1.51 25.53 -12.13
N PHE A 149 0.83 25.48 -10.99
CA PHE A 149 1.15 24.52 -9.95
C PHE A 149 0.03 23.48 -9.86
N TYR A 150 0.39 22.29 -9.37
CA TYR A 150 -0.53 21.19 -9.18
C TYR A 150 -0.40 20.67 -7.75
N LEU A 151 -1.51 20.16 -7.23
CA LEU A 151 -1.56 19.40 -5.99
C LEU A 151 -2.43 18.16 -6.24
N VAL A 152 -2.01 17.03 -5.71
CA VAL A 152 -2.80 15.79 -5.79
C VAL A 152 -3.16 15.36 -4.39
N THR A 153 -4.42 14.99 -4.21
CA THR A 153 -4.95 14.39 -3.00
C THR A 153 -5.52 13.02 -3.33
N ALA A 154 -5.55 12.18 -2.32
CA ALA A 154 -6.17 10.87 -2.36
C ALA A 154 -7.56 10.93 -1.70
N GLU A 155 -8.52 10.17 -2.21
CA GLU A 155 -9.86 10.03 -1.64
C GLU A 155 -10.11 8.54 -1.39
N ASN A 156 -10.48 8.17 -0.15
CA ASN A 156 -10.76 6.79 0.19
C ASN A 156 -12.15 6.36 -0.31
N ARG A 157 -12.49 5.08 -0.12
CA ARG A 157 -13.79 4.53 -0.52
C ARG A 157 -14.98 5.07 0.28
N LEU A 158 -14.73 5.77 1.38
CA LEU A 158 -15.74 6.44 2.20
C LEU A 158 -15.98 7.90 1.77
N ARG A 159 -15.37 8.34 0.67
CA ARG A 159 -15.43 9.75 0.19
C ARG A 159 -14.75 10.74 1.12
N GLU A 160 -13.77 10.27 1.90
CA GLU A 160 -12.92 11.14 2.71
C GLU A 160 -11.66 11.45 1.92
N GLU A 161 -11.42 12.74 1.70
CA GLU A 161 -10.22 13.23 1.03
C GLU A 161 -9.09 13.46 2.04
N GLY A 162 -7.87 13.13 1.63
CA GLY A 162 -6.66 13.32 2.40
C GLY A 162 -6.19 14.77 2.50
N THR A 163 -5.07 14.92 3.19
CA THR A 163 -4.41 16.21 3.44
C THR A 163 -3.91 16.94 2.19
N ASN A 164 -3.92 18.28 2.21
CA ASN A 164 -3.20 19.13 1.24
C ASN A 164 -1.70 19.29 1.59
N GLY A 165 -1.14 18.31 2.31
CA GLY A 165 0.23 18.29 2.81
C GLY A 165 0.38 18.88 4.22
N PHE A 166 1.62 19.04 4.68
CA PHE A 166 1.91 19.45 6.05
C PHE A 166 2.63 20.82 6.10
N ARG A 167 2.48 21.52 7.22
CA ARG A 167 3.31 22.68 7.56
C ARG A 167 4.67 22.21 8.05
N SER A 168 5.67 23.09 8.06
CA SER A 168 6.99 22.79 8.66
C SER A 168 6.91 22.43 10.15
N SER A 169 5.82 22.79 10.82
CA SER A 169 5.51 22.39 12.19
C SER A 169 4.93 20.96 12.32
N GLY A 170 4.74 20.24 11.22
CA GLY A 170 4.05 18.94 11.16
C GLY A 170 2.52 19.02 11.23
N ALA A 171 1.94 20.22 11.27
CA ALA A 171 0.49 20.40 11.29
C ALA A 171 -0.10 20.18 9.90
N GLU A 172 -1.17 19.40 9.82
CA GLU A 172 -1.89 19.11 8.58
C GLU A 172 -2.49 20.38 7.95
N ARG A 173 -2.48 20.45 6.63
CA ARG A 173 -3.18 21.49 5.86
C ARG A 173 -4.54 20.94 5.44
N GLY A 174 -5.59 21.43 6.09
CA GLY A 174 -6.96 21.09 5.71
C GLY A 174 -7.31 21.55 4.29
N ASN A 175 -8.32 20.92 3.72
CA ASN A 175 -8.85 21.25 2.40
C ASN A 175 -10.20 22.00 2.51
N PRO A 176 -10.22 23.35 2.51
CA PRO A 176 -11.46 24.11 2.68
C PRO A 176 -12.35 24.12 1.43
N ALA A 177 -11.84 23.67 0.28
CA ALA A 177 -12.56 23.67 -1.00
C ALA A 177 -12.26 22.37 -1.76
N PRO A 178 -12.75 21.22 -1.25
CA PRO A 178 -12.55 19.92 -1.90
C PRO A 178 -13.23 19.88 -3.27
N CYS A 179 -12.77 18.95 -4.12
CA CYS A 179 -13.45 18.65 -5.38
C CYS A 179 -14.92 18.24 -5.14
N PRO A 180 -15.87 18.66 -6.00
CA PRO A 180 -17.30 18.37 -5.84
C PRO A 180 -17.66 16.89 -6.03
#